data_AF-X1LZ69-F1
#
_entry.id   AF-X1LZ69-F1
#
_cell.length_a   1.000
_cell.length_b   1.000
_cell.length_c   1.000
_cell.angle_alpha   90.00
_cell.angle_beta   90.00
_cell.angle_gamma   90.00
#
_symmetry.space_group_name_H-M   'P 1'
#
loop_
_entity.id
_entity.type
_entity.pdbx_description
1 polymer ?
#
loop_
_entity_poly.entity_id
_entity_poly.type
_entity_poly.pdbx_seq_one_letter_code
_entity_poly.pdbx_strand_id
1 'polypeptide(L)'
;MRKLKINLQNCYGIKHLKKDFDFSQQKTCVIYASNGAMKTSLAKTFKDLSNGVNSKDLIFPNRETIREIKNEDDNDITKEQVFVIEPYNDNEDFNSEKMSTLLVNNKLKKLYDEIHIKIDEKKDDLLKELKILSGLRSDIEKEISDDFTHTDSQLFVSLTRVQKEVLDSSEPEFSDISYKEIFNDKVITFLETKDFKRKLAEY
;
A
#
# COMPACT_ATOMS: atom_id res chain seq x y z
N MET A 1 -5.45 -26.58 14.18
CA MET A 1 -4.78 -26.29 15.44
C MET A 1 -5.81 -26.14 16.54
N ARG A 2 -5.88 -27.12 17.43
CA ARG A 2 -6.71 -27.12 18.64
C ARG A 2 -5.93 -26.75 19.88
N LYS A 3 -4.61 -26.96 19.89
CA LYS A 3 -3.75 -26.57 21.02
C LYS A 3 -2.45 -25.94 20.52
N LEU A 4 -1.96 -24.96 21.25
CA LEU A 4 -0.65 -24.35 21.06
C LEU A 4 0.13 -24.48 22.36
N LYS A 5 1.20 -25.26 22.34
CA LYS A 5 2.11 -25.44 23.47
C LYS A 5 3.25 -24.44 23.33
N ILE A 6 3.45 -23.62 24.35
CA ILE A 6 4.59 -22.70 24.40
C ILE A 6 5.50 -23.06 25.56
N ASN A 7 6.80 -23.05 25.30
CA ASN A 7 7.86 -23.12 26.30
C ASN A 7 8.94 -22.09 25.93
N LEU A 8 8.91 -20.96 26.63
CA LEU A 8 9.77 -19.81 26.40
C LEU A 8 10.67 -19.57 27.61
N GLN A 9 11.96 -19.38 27.37
CA GLN A 9 12.94 -19.05 28.40
C GLN A 9 13.93 -18.01 27.88
N ASN A 10 14.15 -16.95 28.64
CA ASN A 10 15.00 -15.80 28.32
C ASN A 10 14.66 -15.07 27.01
N CYS A 11 13.44 -15.21 26.47
CA CYS A 11 13.01 -14.47 25.28
C CYS A 11 12.58 -13.04 25.65
N TYR A 12 13.36 -12.02 25.29
CA TYR A 12 13.07 -10.60 25.57
C TYR A 12 12.67 -10.31 27.03
N GLY A 13 13.33 -10.98 27.99
CA GLY A 13 13.06 -10.81 29.42
C GLY A 13 11.99 -11.73 30.01
N ILE A 14 11.37 -12.60 29.23
CA ILE A 14 10.53 -13.70 29.75
C ILE A 14 11.45 -14.69 30.47
N LYS A 15 11.46 -14.69 31.80
CA LYS A 15 12.31 -15.62 32.59
C LYS A 15 11.99 -17.07 32.28
N HIS A 16 10.72 -17.45 32.38
CA HIS A 16 10.21 -18.76 32.02
C HIS A 16 8.70 -18.68 31.81
N LEU A 17 8.19 -19.21 30.70
CA LEU A 17 6.76 -19.29 30.39
C LEU A 17 6.47 -20.61 29.69
N LYS A 18 5.86 -21.54 30.43
CA LYS A 18 5.38 -22.81 29.89
C LYS A 18 3.86 -22.87 30.01
N LYS A 19 3.16 -22.89 28.88
CA LYS A 19 1.69 -22.85 28.85
C LYS A 19 1.13 -23.51 27.60
N ASP A 20 0.03 -24.21 27.77
CA ASP A 20 -0.77 -24.74 26.67
C ASP A 20 -2.01 -23.86 26.51
N PHE A 21 -2.20 -23.31 25.32
CA PHE A 21 -3.42 -22.60 24.92
C PHE A 21 -4.36 -23.56 24.21
N ASP A 22 -5.59 -23.66 24.71
CA ASP A 22 -6.64 -24.49 24.12
C ASP A 22 -7.55 -23.63 23.25
N PHE A 23 -7.64 -23.99 21.97
CA PHE A 23 -8.47 -23.34 20.96
C PHE A 23 -9.63 -24.24 20.48
N SER A 24 -9.92 -25.34 21.19
CA SER A 24 -10.99 -26.27 20.82
C SER A 24 -12.38 -25.65 20.90
N GLN A 25 -12.62 -24.79 21.90
CA GLN A 25 -13.91 -24.10 22.09
C GLN A 25 -13.96 -22.72 21.41
N GLN A 26 -12.87 -21.96 21.47
CA GLN A 26 -12.76 -20.62 20.87
C GLN A 26 -11.45 -20.48 20.12
N LYS A 27 -11.47 -19.83 18.96
CA LYS A 27 -10.27 -19.60 18.12
C LYS A 27 -9.43 -18.40 18.56
N THR A 28 -9.78 -17.76 19.67
CA THR A 28 -9.18 -16.51 20.14
C THR A 28 -8.83 -16.65 21.61
N CYS A 29 -7.69 -16.08 22.00
CA CYS A 29 -7.24 -16.04 23.39
C CYS A 29 -6.82 -14.60 23.73
N VAL A 30 -7.25 -14.11 24.90
CA VAL A 30 -6.83 -12.81 25.42
C VAL A 30 -5.76 -13.04 26.47
N ILE A 31 -4.60 -12.43 26.28
CA ILE A 31 -3.49 -12.49 27.22
C ILE A 31 -3.45 -11.18 28.01
N TYR A 32 -3.71 -11.27 29.31
CA TYR A 32 -3.65 -10.14 30.23
C TYR A 32 -2.50 -10.31 31.22
N ALA A 33 -1.70 -9.26 31.40
CA ALA A 33 -0.62 -9.20 32.38
C ALA A 33 -0.35 -7.73 32.75
N SER A 34 0.35 -7.48 33.87
CA SER A 34 0.78 -6.14 34.26
C SER A 34 1.81 -5.54 33.28
N ASN A 35 2.08 -4.24 33.41
CA ASN A 35 3.11 -3.58 32.62
C ASN A 35 4.50 -4.10 33.01
N GLY A 36 5.38 -4.26 32.01
CA GLY A 36 6.73 -4.82 32.22
C GLY A 36 6.80 -6.33 32.45
N ALA A 37 5.67 -7.06 32.42
CA ALA A 37 5.66 -8.51 32.65
C ALA A 37 6.14 -9.30 31.41
N MET A 38 5.28 -9.44 30.39
CA MET A 38 5.62 -10.25 29.22
C MET A 38 4.86 -9.91 27.93
N LYS A 39 3.86 -9.02 27.96
CA LYS A 39 2.96 -8.82 26.79
C LYS A 39 3.72 -8.45 25.52
N THR A 40 4.56 -7.42 25.61
CA THR A 40 5.40 -6.95 24.50
C THR A 40 6.50 -7.96 24.16
N SER A 41 7.09 -8.60 25.17
CA SER A 41 8.13 -9.63 24.97
C SER A 41 7.59 -10.83 24.20
N LEU A 42 6.38 -11.29 24.53
CA LEU A 42 5.69 -12.38 23.85
C LEU A 42 5.40 -12.01 22.39
N ALA A 43 4.87 -10.81 22.13
CA ALA A 43 4.65 -10.33 20.77
C ALA A 43 5.95 -10.32 19.94
N LYS A 44 7.06 -9.83 20.53
CA LYS A 44 8.39 -9.86 19.88
C LYS A 44 8.88 -11.28 19.60
N THR A 45 8.70 -12.21 20.53
CA THR A 45 9.07 -13.63 20.33
C THR A 45 8.34 -14.26 19.15
N PHE A 46 7.04 -13.98 18.99
CA PHE A 46 6.26 -14.44 17.85
C PHE A 46 6.63 -13.70 16.55
N LYS A 47 7.01 -12.42 16.63
CA LYS A 47 7.50 -11.65 15.47
C LYS A 47 8.81 -12.21 14.93
N ASP A 48 9.74 -12.57 15.81
CA ASP A 48 10.96 -13.26 15.40
C ASP A 48 10.64 -14.59 14.71
N LEU A 49 9.65 -15.33 15.22
CA LEU A 49 9.25 -16.60 14.63
C LEU A 49 8.70 -16.39 13.22
N SER A 50 7.83 -15.40 13.01
CA SER A 50 7.33 -15.08 11.66
C SER A 50 8.43 -14.61 10.70
N ASN A 51 9.48 -13.96 11.23
CA ASN A 51 10.62 -13.50 10.44
C ASN A 51 11.70 -14.58 10.24
N GLY A 52 11.57 -15.76 10.87
CA GLY A 52 12.60 -16.80 10.86
C GLY A 52 13.88 -16.42 11.60
N VAL A 53 13.81 -15.45 12.51
CA VAL A 53 14.94 -14.98 13.34
C VAL A 53 14.93 -15.71 14.68
N ASN A 54 16.09 -15.91 15.30
CA ASN A 54 16.18 -16.45 16.66
C ASN A 54 15.89 -15.37 17.71
N SER A 55 15.04 -15.71 18.67
CA SER A 55 14.80 -14.84 19.82
C SER A 55 16.00 -14.81 20.76
N LYS A 56 16.13 -13.72 21.51
CA LYS A 56 17.25 -13.48 22.42
C LYS A 56 16.85 -12.71 23.67
N ASP A 57 17.68 -12.79 24.69
CA ASP A 57 17.66 -11.86 25.83
C ASP A 57 18.41 -10.57 25.44
N LEU A 58 17.78 -9.41 25.68
CA LEU A 58 18.38 -8.12 25.38
C LEU A 58 19.35 -7.65 26.48
N ILE A 59 19.12 -8.07 27.72
CA ILE A 59 19.88 -7.62 28.89
C ILE A 59 21.09 -8.55 29.11
N PHE A 60 20.90 -9.86 28.90
CA PHE A 60 21.94 -10.86 29.11
C PHE A 60 22.14 -11.74 27.87
N PRO A 61 22.85 -11.27 26.83
CA PRO A 61 22.99 -11.97 25.56
C PRO A 61 23.61 -13.38 25.65
N ASN A 62 24.40 -13.62 26.70
CA ASN A 62 25.07 -14.91 26.92
C ASN A 62 24.14 -15.98 27.54
N ARG A 63 22.89 -15.63 27.91
CA ARG A 63 21.93 -16.61 28.42
C ARG A 63 21.38 -17.43 27.27
N GLU A 64 21.33 -18.73 27.49
CA GLU A 64 20.64 -19.64 26.58
C GLU A 64 19.15 -19.26 26.49
N THR A 65 18.69 -19.05 25.25
CA THR A 65 17.31 -18.69 24.96
C THR A 65 16.58 -19.90 24.39
N ILE A 66 15.45 -20.25 24.99
CA ILE A 66 14.62 -21.37 24.55
C ILE A 66 13.33 -20.79 23.96
N ARG A 67 13.09 -21.04 22.67
CA ARG A 67 11.83 -20.73 21.99
C ARG A 67 11.26 -22.00 21.38
N GLU A 68 10.39 -22.66 22.13
CA GLU A 68 9.64 -23.84 21.65
C GLU A 68 8.17 -23.47 21.54
N ILE A 69 7.63 -23.57 20.33
CA ILE A 69 6.23 -23.26 20.02
C ILE A 69 5.72 -24.40 19.13
N LYS A 70 4.87 -25.26 19.70
CA LYS A 70 4.44 -26.51 19.09
C LYS A 70 2.93 -26.65 19.01
N ASN A 71 2.45 -27.44 18.06
CA ASN A 71 1.02 -27.75 17.91
C ASN A 71 0.57 -28.97 18.77
N GLU A 72 -0.69 -29.38 18.60
CA GLU A 72 -1.24 -30.58 19.26
C GLU A 72 -0.44 -31.87 19.03
N ASP A 73 0.17 -32.02 17.85
CA ASP A 73 0.93 -33.21 17.41
C ASP A 73 2.43 -33.12 17.76
N ASP A 74 2.82 -32.12 18.55
CA ASP A 74 4.21 -31.83 18.94
C ASP A 74 5.13 -31.38 17.79
N ASN A 75 4.56 -31.01 16.64
CA ASN A 75 5.28 -30.40 15.53
C ASN A 75 5.51 -28.91 15.79
N ASP A 76 6.68 -28.41 15.40
CA ASP A 76 7.01 -26.99 15.50
C ASP A 76 6.12 -26.15 14.59
N ILE A 77 5.69 -24.99 15.10
CA ILE A 77 4.98 -24.00 14.32
C ILE A 77 5.95 -23.34 13.35
N THR A 78 5.61 -23.32 12.07
CA THR A 78 6.46 -22.72 11.04
C THR A 78 6.25 -21.20 10.97
N LYS A 79 7.22 -20.48 10.40
CA LYS A 79 7.12 -19.03 10.20
C LYS A 79 5.90 -18.65 9.34
N GLU A 80 5.55 -19.49 8.36
CA GLU A 80 4.40 -19.33 7.48
C GLU A 80 3.07 -19.59 8.20
N GLN A 81 3.06 -20.02 9.46
CA GLN A 81 1.85 -20.18 10.28
C GLN A 81 1.62 -19.01 11.25
N VAL A 82 2.62 -18.17 11.47
CA VAL A 82 2.53 -17.01 12.38
C VAL A 82 2.36 -15.70 11.62
N PHE A 83 1.55 -14.79 12.16
CA PHE A 83 1.43 -13.42 11.69
C PHE A 83 1.23 -12.50 12.89
N VAL A 84 2.04 -11.46 13.02
CA VAL A 84 2.02 -10.53 14.15
C VAL A 84 1.68 -9.13 13.65
N ILE A 85 0.68 -8.51 14.28
CA ILE A 85 0.25 -7.14 13.99
C ILE A 85 0.83 -6.22 15.05
N GLU A 86 1.57 -5.19 14.64
CA GLU A 86 2.12 -4.18 15.54
C GLU A 86 1.26 -2.92 15.54
N PRO A 87 1.05 -2.28 16.71
CA PRO A 87 0.09 -1.19 16.86
C PRO A 87 0.48 0.14 16.17
N TYR A 88 1.65 0.23 15.50
CA TYR A 88 2.16 1.49 14.93
C TYR A 88 2.98 1.33 13.63
N ASN A 89 2.85 0.21 12.92
CA ASN A 89 3.54 -0.01 11.64
C ASN A 89 2.64 0.36 10.43
N ASP A 90 2.00 1.53 10.45
CA ASP A 90 1.09 1.96 9.38
C ASP A 90 1.79 2.25 8.03
N ASN A 91 3.13 2.25 8.00
CA ASN A 91 3.96 2.58 6.82
C ASN A 91 4.58 1.35 6.13
N GLU A 92 4.40 0.14 6.68
CA GLU A 92 4.80 -1.07 5.95
C GLU A 92 3.59 -1.54 5.17
N ASP A 93 3.61 -1.41 3.84
CA ASP A 93 2.67 -2.09 2.95
C ASP A 93 2.67 -3.57 3.33
N PHE A 94 1.70 -3.99 4.14
CA PHE A 94 1.59 -5.33 4.68
C PHE A 94 1.14 -6.30 3.56
N ASN A 95 2.01 -6.52 2.57
CA ASN A 95 1.88 -7.47 1.49
C ASN A 95 2.12 -8.91 1.99
N SER A 96 1.38 -9.33 3.02
CA SER A 96 1.31 -10.74 3.39
C SER A 96 0.01 -11.33 2.87
N GLU A 97 0.05 -12.53 2.28
CA GLU A 97 -1.14 -13.28 1.88
C GLU A 97 -2.16 -13.41 3.03
N LYS A 98 -1.69 -13.36 4.28
CA LYS A 98 -2.47 -13.46 5.51
C LYS A 98 -3.21 -12.19 5.92
N MET A 99 -2.88 -11.02 5.40
CA MET A 99 -3.69 -9.81 5.60
C MET A 99 -5.11 -9.97 5.05
N SER A 100 -5.29 -10.85 4.06
CA SER A 100 -6.60 -11.27 3.55
C SER A 100 -7.49 -11.89 4.64
N THR A 101 -6.90 -12.45 5.70
CA THR A 101 -7.63 -13.00 6.86
C THR A 101 -8.14 -11.91 7.82
N LEU A 102 -7.53 -10.72 7.79
CA LEU A 102 -7.85 -9.59 8.67
C LEU A 102 -8.86 -8.64 8.05
N LEU A 103 -8.90 -8.55 6.72
CA LEU A 103 -9.99 -7.89 6.02
C LEU A 103 -11.25 -8.73 6.24
N VAL A 104 -12.15 -8.18 7.06
CA VAL A 104 -13.36 -8.79 7.64
C VAL A 104 -14.30 -9.45 6.61
N ASN A 105 -14.07 -9.28 5.30
CA ASN A 105 -14.80 -9.98 4.26
C ASN A 105 -13.96 -10.19 2.99
N ASN A 106 -13.48 -11.41 2.77
CA ASN A 106 -12.77 -11.83 1.54
C ASN A 106 -13.52 -11.49 0.24
N LYS A 107 -14.87 -11.49 0.26
CA LYS A 107 -15.65 -11.09 -0.92
C LYS A 107 -15.50 -9.60 -1.22
N LEU A 108 -15.53 -8.75 -0.18
CA LEU A 108 -15.36 -7.30 -0.34
C LEU A 108 -13.95 -6.96 -0.83
N LYS A 109 -12.92 -7.67 -0.34
CA LYS A 109 -11.55 -7.49 -0.85
C LYS A 109 -11.44 -7.86 -2.33
N LYS A 110 -11.95 -9.03 -2.74
CA LYS A 110 -11.93 -9.41 -4.16
C LYS A 110 -12.63 -8.39 -5.05
N LEU A 111 -13.80 -7.90 -4.62
CA LEU A 111 -14.52 -6.86 -5.34
C LEU A 111 -13.72 -5.55 -5.40
N TYR A 112 -13.07 -5.15 -4.30
CA TYR A 112 -12.20 -3.98 -4.26
C TYR A 112 -11.02 -4.12 -5.23
N ASP A 113 -10.28 -5.23 -5.16
CA ASP A 113 -9.13 -5.50 -6.02
C ASP A 113 -9.55 -5.55 -7.50
N GLU A 114 -10.67 -6.22 -7.83
CA GLU A 114 -11.22 -6.27 -9.18
C GLU A 114 -11.62 -4.90 -9.72
N ILE A 115 -12.19 -4.03 -8.88
CA ILE A 115 -12.55 -2.66 -9.28
C ILE A 115 -11.30 -1.85 -9.57
N HIS A 116 -10.28 -1.91 -8.71
CA HIS A 116 -9.04 -1.16 -8.89
C HIS A 116 -8.28 -1.61 -10.14
N ILE A 117 -8.17 -2.93 -10.38
CA ILE A 117 -7.56 -3.45 -11.60
C ILE A 117 -8.27 -2.91 -12.84
N LYS A 118 -9.60 -2.92 -12.87
CA LYS A 118 -10.37 -2.39 -14.00
C LYS A 118 -10.17 -0.89 -14.20
N ILE A 119 -10.08 -0.11 -13.12
CA ILE A 119 -9.82 1.33 -13.20
C ILE A 119 -8.45 1.58 -13.81
N ASP A 120 -7.42 0.86 -13.35
CA ASP A 120 -6.05 1.00 -13.87
C ASP A 120 -5.95 0.56 -15.33
N GLU A 121 -6.58 -0.55 -15.72
CA GLU A 121 -6.64 -0.98 -17.13
C GLU A 121 -7.25 0.10 -18.02
N LYS A 122 -8.38 0.70 -17.59
CA LYS A 122 -9.04 1.77 -18.35
C LYS A 122 -8.25 3.06 -18.40
N LYS A 123 -7.56 3.41 -17.30
CA LYS A 123 -6.64 4.54 -17.25
C LYS A 123 -5.51 4.34 -18.26
N ASP A 124 -4.90 3.16 -18.29
CA ASP A 124 -3.80 2.86 -19.20
C ASP A 124 -4.24 2.88 -20.67
N ASP A 125 -5.43 2.36 -20.97
CA ASP A 125 -6.02 2.43 -22.32
C ASP A 125 -6.24 3.89 -22.76
N LEU A 126 -6.82 4.72 -21.88
CA LEU A 126 -7.02 6.14 -22.15
C LEU A 126 -5.69 6.86 -22.42
N LEU A 127 -4.69 6.64 -21.57
CA LEU A 127 -3.37 7.27 -21.70
C LEU A 127 -2.66 6.86 -22.99
N LYS A 128 -2.83 5.62 -23.47
CA LYS A 128 -2.28 5.16 -24.76
C LYS A 128 -2.89 5.91 -25.93
N GLU A 129 -4.21 6.06 -25.96
CA GLU A 129 -4.90 6.78 -27.05
C GLU A 129 -4.54 8.27 -27.03
N LEU A 130 -4.57 8.90 -25.84
CA LEU A 130 -4.17 10.30 -25.68
C LEU A 130 -2.71 10.54 -26.07
N LYS A 131 -1.82 9.56 -25.86
CA LYS A 131 -0.43 9.64 -26.33
C LYS A 131 -0.31 9.76 -27.84
N ILE A 132 -1.13 9.01 -28.57
CA ILE A 132 -1.13 9.01 -30.03
C ILE A 132 -1.66 10.35 -30.55
N LEU A 133 -2.78 10.84 -29.98
CA LEU A 133 -3.43 12.08 -30.39
C LEU A 133 -2.63 13.34 -30.01
N SER A 134 -2.07 13.39 -28.79
CA SER A 134 -1.32 14.56 -28.31
C SER A 134 0.09 14.67 -28.91
N GLY A 135 0.69 13.55 -29.34
CA GLY A 135 2.08 13.49 -29.82
C GLY A 135 3.14 13.61 -28.70
N LEU A 136 2.72 13.57 -27.43
CA LEU A 136 3.60 13.63 -26.26
C LEU A 136 4.36 12.29 -26.07
N ARG A 137 5.63 12.36 -25.65
CA ARG A 137 6.50 11.17 -25.54
C ARG A 137 6.55 10.58 -24.12
N SER A 138 6.43 11.40 -23.08
CA SER A 138 6.39 11.02 -21.67
C SER A 138 5.49 11.99 -20.88
N ASP A 139 5.15 11.62 -19.63
CA ASP A 139 4.51 12.49 -18.63
C ASP A 139 3.11 13.03 -18.95
N ILE A 140 2.37 12.41 -19.88
CA ILE A 140 0.98 12.79 -20.23
C ILE A 140 0.06 12.90 -19.01
N GLU A 141 0.22 12.01 -18.03
CA GLU A 141 -0.56 12.05 -16.79
C GLU A 141 -0.31 13.34 -16.00
N LYS A 142 0.94 13.82 -15.96
CA LYS A 142 1.29 15.08 -15.27
C LYS A 142 0.80 16.28 -16.06
N GLU A 143 0.99 16.29 -17.38
CA GLU A 143 0.53 17.37 -18.26
C GLU A 143 -0.99 17.55 -18.16
N ILE A 144 -1.77 16.47 -18.26
CA ILE A 144 -3.24 16.53 -18.10
C ILE A 144 -3.62 17.02 -16.70
N SER A 145 -2.88 16.61 -15.68
CA SER A 145 -3.17 17.07 -14.31
C SER A 145 -2.87 18.56 -14.17
N ASP A 146 -1.75 19.04 -14.70
CA ASP A 146 -1.33 20.44 -14.61
C ASP A 146 -2.24 21.36 -15.44
N ASP A 147 -2.59 20.96 -16.66
CA ASP A 147 -3.45 21.74 -17.57
C ASP A 147 -4.82 22.06 -16.97
N PHE A 148 -5.43 21.10 -16.29
CA PHE A 148 -6.80 21.24 -15.78
C PHE A 148 -6.90 21.53 -14.28
N THR A 149 -5.85 21.24 -13.49
CA THR A 149 -5.87 21.39 -12.02
C THR A 149 -4.66 22.12 -11.44
N HIS A 150 -3.71 22.54 -12.26
CA HIS A 150 -2.45 23.19 -11.85
C HIS A 150 -1.65 22.40 -10.80
N THR A 151 -1.81 21.07 -10.82
CA THR A 151 -1.16 20.13 -9.90
C THR A 151 -0.77 18.89 -10.69
N ASP A 152 0.42 18.34 -10.46
CA ASP A 152 1.02 17.28 -11.26
C ASP A 152 0.51 15.85 -10.97
N SER A 153 -0.38 15.68 -10.00
CA SER A 153 -0.71 14.37 -9.41
C SER A 153 -2.21 14.12 -9.23
N GLN A 154 -3.06 14.85 -9.98
CA GLN A 154 -4.52 14.83 -9.82
C GLN A 154 -5.28 14.36 -11.08
N LEU A 155 -4.79 13.32 -11.75
CA LEU A 155 -5.38 12.83 -13.01
C LEU A 155 -6.88 12.53 -12.92
N PHE A 156 -7.35 11.85 -11.87
CA PHE A 156 -8.78 11.52 -11.77
C PHE A 156 -9.66 12.75 -11.52
N VAL A 157 -9.11 13.78 -10.86
CA VAL A 157 -9.81 15.04 -10.62
C VAL A 157 -9.89 15.84 -11.92
N SER A 158 -8.80 15.92 -12.70
CA SER A 158 -8.80 16.56 -14.01
C SER A 158 -9.79 15.88 -14.97
N LEU A 159 -9.82 14.55 -15.01
CA LEU A 159 -10.80 13.80 -15.81
C LEU A 159 -12.25 14.08 -15.40
N THR A 160 -12.52 14.21 -14.09
CA THR A 160 -13.85 14.57 -13.59
C THR A 160 -14.23 15.99 -13.99
N ARG A 161 -13.27 16.92 -14.00
CA ARG A 161 -13.50 18.32 -14.37
C ARG A 161 -13.90 18.47 -15.83
N VAL A 162 -13.25 17.74 -16.74
CA VAL A 162 -13.47 17.81 -18.19
C VAL A 162 -14.59 16.89 -18.69
N GLN A 163 -15.22 16.14 -17.78
CA GLN A 163 -16.24 15.16 -18.13
C GLN A 163 -17.39 15.76 -18.94
N LYS A 164 -17.84 16.98 -18.59
CA LYS A 164 -18.98 17.61 -19.28
C LYS A 164 -18.61 18.01 -20.70
N GLU A 165 -17.41 18.52 -20.88
CA GLU A 165 -16.86 18.95 -22.17
C GLU A 165 -16.62 17.74 -23.09
N VAL A 166 -16.13 16.62 -22.56
CA VAL A 166 -15.92 15.38 -23.33
C VAL A 166 -17.25 14.70 -23.71
N LEU A 167 -18.29 14.85 -22.89
CA LEU A 167 -19.62 14.29 -23.16
C LEU A 167 -20.48 15.22 -24.03
N ASP A 168 -20.03 16.44 -24.31
CA ASP A 168 -20.69 17.29 -25.28
C ASP A 168 -20.57 16.66 -26.67
N SER A 169 -21.68 16.63 -27.41
CA SER A 169 -21.74 16.01 -28.74
C SER A 169 -21.31 16.97 -29.85
N SER A 170 -20.78 18.14 -29.49
CA SER A 170 -20.17 19.08 -30.42
C SER A 170 -18.91 18.49 -31.05
N GLU A 171 -18.73 18.69 -32.36
CA GLU A 171 -17.48 18.30 -33.02
C GLU A 171 -16.31 19.12 -32.44
N PRO A 172 -15.16 18.47 -32.14
CA PRO A 172 -13.99 19.16 -31.64
C PRO A 172 -13.39 20.09 -32.70
N GLU A 173 -13.49 21.40 -32.48
CA GLU A 173 -13.04 22.43 -33.44
C GLU A 173 -11.54 22.39 -33.77
N PHE A 174 -10.73 21.77 -32.91
CA PHE A 174 -9.26 21.75 -33.02
C PHE A 174 -8.67 20.35 -33.15
N SER A 175 -9.44 19.37 -33.62
CA SER A 175 -9.00 17.96 -33.73
C SER A 175 -7.76 17.77 -34.61
N ASP A 176 -7.56 18.64 -35.59
CA ASP A 176 -6.46 18.54 -36.55
C ASP A 176 -5.15 19.12 -36.01
N ILE A 177 -5.18 19.80 -34.86
CA ILE A 177 -4.01 20.48 -34.31
C ILE A 177 -3.33 19.60 -33.26
N SER A 178 -2.04 19.34 -33.46
CA SER A 178 -1.28 18.58 -32.48
C SER A 178 -0.99 19.41 -31.24
N TYR A 179 -1.38 18.91 -30.07
CA TYR A 179 -1.13 19.55 -28.77
C TYR A 179 0.34 19.97 -28.60
N LYS A 180 1.28 19.08 -28.95
CA LYS A 180 2.73 19.33 -28.84
C LYS A 180 3.24 20.49 -29.71
N GLU A 181 2.57 20.78 -30.82
CA GLU A 181 2.97 21.88 -31.71
C GLU A 181 2.60 23.25 -31.14
N ILE A 182 1.48 23.33 -30.43
CA ILE A 182 1.04 24.55 -29.73
C ILE A 182 1.74 24.70 -28.39
N PHE A 183 1.69 23.67 -27.55
CA PHE A 183 2.14 23.73 -26.16
C PHE A 183 3.56 23.20 -26.05
N ASN A 184 4.52 24.11 -26.26
CA ASN A 184 5.94 23.84 -26.04
C ASN A 184 6.71 25.09 -25.58
N ASP A 185 7.87 24.88 -24.97
CA ASP A 185 8.71 25.95 -24.40
C ASP A 185 9.07 27.06 -25.39
N LYS A 186 9.21 26.72 -26.69
CA LYS A 186 9.55 27.71 -27.71
C LYS A 186 8.38 28.65 -27.98
N VAL A 187 7.15 28.13 -28.00
CA VAL A 187 5.94 28.94 -28.14
C VAL A 187 5.75 29.82 -26.91
N ILE A 188 5.97 29.28 -25.69
CA ILE A 188 5.90 30.07 -24.45
C ILE A 188 6.92 31.23 -24.49
N THR A 189 8.18 30.93 -24.83
CA THR A 189 9.24 31.94 -24.95
C THR A 189 8.89 33.00 -26.01
N PHE A 190 8.27 32.58 -27.12
CA PHE A 190 7.82 33.50 -28.16
C PHE A 190 6.69 34.42 -27.67
N LEU A 191 5.68 33.88 -26.97
CA LEU A 191 4.58 34.64 -26.36
C LEU A 191 5.08 35.65 -25.32
N GLU A 192 6.21 35.38 -24.67
CA GLU A 192 6.81 36.28 -23.68
C GLU A 192 7.47 37.52 -24.29
N THR A 193 7.73 37.53 -25.60
CA THR A 193 8.40 38.62 -26.32
C THR A 193 7.59 39.92 -26.27
N LYS A 194 8.25 41.04 -25.94
CA LYS A 194 7.58 42.36 -25.78
C LYS A 194 6.78 42.79 -27.01
N ASP A 195 7.30 42.57 -28.22
CA ASP A 195 6.61 42.95 -29.45
C ASP A 195 5.33 42.13 -29.68
N PHE A 196 5.34 40.85 -29.28
CA PHE A 196 4.18 39.98 -29.41
C PHE A 196 3.11 40.33 -28.37
N LYS A 197 3.50 40.58 -27.12
CA LYS A 197 2.60 41.07 -26.06
C LYS A 197 1.93 42.40 -26.43
N ARG A 198 2.66 43.33 -27.07
CA ARG A 198 2.07 44.58 -27.54
C ARG A 198 1.01 44.35 -28.62
N LYS A 199 1.28 43.47 -29.58
CA LYS A 199 0.31 43.13 -30.64
C LYS A 199 -0.94 42.40 -30.11
N LEU A 200 -0.78 41.53 -29.11
CA LEU A 200 -1.90 40.89 -28.42
C LEU A 200 -2.79 41.88 -27.67
N ALA A 201 -2.22 42.93 -27.08
CA ALA A 201 -2.99 43.95 -26.37
C ALA A 201 -3.73 44.93 -27.32
N GLU A 202 -3.35 44.96 -28.60
CA GLU A 202 -3.97 45.78 -29.64
C GLU A 202 -5.09 45.04 -30.41
N TYR A 203 -5.24 43.73 -30.20
CA TYR A 203 -6.27 42.87 -30.81
C TYR A 203 -7.49 42.72 -29.88
#